data_AF-A0A132NBU7-F1
#
_entry.id   AF-A0A132NBU7-F1
#
_cell.length_a   1.000
_cell.length_b   1.000
_cell.length_c   1.000
_cell.angle_alpha   90.00
_cell.angle_beta   90.00
_cell.angle_gamma   90.00
#
_symmetry.space_group_name_H-M   'P 1'
#
loop_
_entity.id
_entity.type
_entity.pdbx_description
1 polymer ?
#
loop_
_entity_poly.entity_id
_entity_poly.type
_entity_poly.pdbx_seq_one_letter_code
_entity_poly.pdbx_strand_id
1 'polypeptide(L)'
;MTSKRLTGLMGGCLAIAVLIAVVTLTDGRGRSAAGPPSQPDVAPAVAVLAPQGSTDPVPSTAGLARVLGPLMREPALGGRVAAAVVDPLTGRLLYGEAQDQPMTPASSAKVLTAVAALRVLGPDRTLPTRVVQGPTRDQITLVGGGDPSLTAQPKPETPYPAPARLPDLAAATAARLREAGVSAVR
;
A
#
# COMPACT_ATOMS: atom_id res chain seq x y z
N MET A 1 -31.29 -46.55 -25.08
CA MET A 1 -31.16 -45.29 -24.32
C MET A 1 -29.74 -44.79 -24.47
N THR A 2 -29.63 -43.56 -24.96
CA THR A 2 -28.53 -42.99 -25.75
C THR A 2 -27.43 -42.42 -24.85
N SER A 3 -26.18 -42.71 -25.19
CA SER A 3 -25.00 -42.03 -24.68
C SER A 3 -24.82 -40.66 -25.35
N LYS A 4 -24.35 -39.65 -24.60
CA LYS A 4 -23.64 -38.49 -25.15
C LYS A 4 -22.64 -37.97 -24.09
N ARG A 5 -21.35 -38.08 -24.40
CA ARG A 5 -20.27 -37.34 -23.75
C ARG A 5 -20.29 -35.91 -24.31
N LEU A 6 -20.14 -34.91 -23.45
CA LEU A 6 -19.92 -33.53 -23.85
C LEU A 6 -18.60 -33.03 -23.25
N THR A 7 -17.61 -32.91 -24.12
CA THR A 7 -16.32 -32.28 -23.87
C THR A 7 -16.46 -30.78 -24.10
N GLY A 8 -15.84 -29.97 -23.24
CA GLY A 8 -15.22 -28.70 -23.66
C GLY A 8 -15.90 -27.40 -23.27
N LEU A 9 -15.02 -26.49 -22.82
CA LEU A 9 -15.11 -25.02 -22.93
C LEU A 9 -15.86 -24.26 -21.83
N MET A 10 -15.13 -23.82 -20.80
CA MET A 10 -15.31 -22.50 -20.22
C MET A 10 -14.01 -22.06 -19.54
N GLY A 11 -13.06 -21.60 -20.36
CA GLY A 11 -11.99 -20.71 -19.90
C GLY A 11 -12.61 -19.34 -19.64
N GLY A 12 -12.95 -19.07 -18.38
CA GLY A 12 -13.38 -17.75 -17.96
C GLY A 12 -12.18 -16.82 -17.84
N CYS A 13 -12.00 -15.95 -18.83
CA CYS A 13 -11.11 -14.80 -18.72
C CYS A 13 -11.64 -13.85 -17.64
N LEU A 14 -11.13 -13.98 -16.42
CA LEU A 14 -11.30 -12.97 -15.39
C LEU A 14 -10.30 -11.84 -15.68
N ALA A 15 -10.70 -10.89 -16.53
CA ALA A 15 -9.95 -9.65 -16.71
C ALA A 15 -10.10 -8.80 -15.45
N ILE A 16 -9.14 -8.92 -14.52
CA ILE A 16 -9.03 -8.02 -13.37
C ILE A 16 -8.49 -6.70 -13.92
N ALA A 17 -9.38 -5.80 -14.34
CA ALA A 17 -9.03 -4.42 -14.61
C ALA A 17 -8.71 -3.74 -13.28
N VAL A 18 -7.43 -3.66 -12.94
CA VAL A 18 -6.97 -2.83 -11.82
C VAL A 18 -7.09 -1.38 -12.27
N LEU A 19 -8.19 -0.74 -11.88
CA LEU A 19 -8.39 0.69 -12.07
C LEU A 19 -7.47 1.43 -11.08
N ILE A 20 -6.25 1.76 -11.51
CA ILE A 20 -5.38 2.66 -10.76
C ILE A 20 -5.78 4.09 -11.13
N ALA A 21 -6.68 4.68 -10.34
CA ALA A 21 -6.94 6.11 -10.41
C ALA A 21 -5.72 6.85 -9.84
N VAL A 22 -4.86 7.36 -10.72
CA VAL A 22 -3.75 8.24 -10.35
C VAL A 22 -4.30 9.66 -10.23
N VAL A 23 -4.41 10.17 -9.00
CA VAL A 23 -4.75 11.56 -8.72
C VAL A 23 -3.45 12.35 -8.56
N THR A 24 -3.16 13.25 -9.49
CA THR A 24 -2.05 14.20 -9.36
C THR A 24 -2.52 15.49 -8.69
N LEU A 25 -1.89 15.85 -7.57
CA LEU A 25 -2.07 17.15 -6.91
C LEU A 25 -0.97 18.10 -7.39
N THR A 26 -1.32 19.26 -7.96
CA THR A 26 -0.36 20.36 -8.13
C THR A 26 -0.96 21.64 -7.56
N ASP A 27 -0.27 22.20 -6.56
CA ASP A 27 -0.49 23.55 -6.07
C ASP A 27 0.39 24.52 -6.87
N GLY A 28 -0.23 25.54 -7.46
CA GLY A 28 0.44 26.49 -8.34
C GLY A 28 1.34 27.45 -7.58
N ARG A 29 2.66 27.20 -7.59
CA ARG A 29 3.71 28.25 -7.60
C ARG A 29 4.90 27.74 -8.40
N GLY A 30 5.20 28.42 -9.51
CA GLY A 30 6.25 28.02 -10.45
C GLY A 30 7.63 27.93 -9.79
N ARG A 31 8.34 26.82 -10.06
CA ARG A 31 9.81 26.73 -10.02
C ARG A 31 10.30 25.77 -11.08
N SER A 32 11.45 26.17 -11.64
CA SER A 32 12.27 25.58 -12.70
C SER A 32 12.32 24.05 -12.73
N ALA A 33 12.32 23.48 -13.93
CA ALA A 33 12.51 22.06 -14.19
C ALA A 33 13.89 21.60 -13.68
N ALA A 34 13.90 20.89 -12.55
CA ALA A 34 15.02 20.04 -12.16
C ALA A 34 14.86 18.70 -12.89
N GLY A 35 15.96 18.20 -13.47
CA GLY A 35 16.00 16.89 -14.14
C GLY A 35 15.56 15.73 -13.24
N PRO A 36 15.33 14.53 -13.81
CA PRO A 36 14.80 13.40 -13.07
C PRO A 36 15.68 13.13 -11.84
N PRO A 37 15.12 13.06 -10.62
CA PRO A 37 15.90 12.77 -9.43
C PRO A 37 16.52 11.38 -9.58
N SER A 38 17.82 11.26 -9.33
CA SER A 38 18.52 9.99 -9.22
C SER A 38 17.73 9.09 -8.28
N GLN A 39 17.29 7.93 -8.80
CA GLN A 39 16.55 6.97 -7.97
C GLN A 39 17.49 6.50 -6.86
N PRO A 40 17.07 6.54 -5.58
CA PRO A 40 17.82 5.91 -4.52
C PRO A 40 17.96 4.42 -4.84
N ASP A 41 19.12 3.85 -4.52
CA ASP A 41 19.39 2.42 -4.69
C ASP A 41 18.45 1.65 -3.74
N VAL A 42 17.33 1.16 -4.29
CA VAL A 42 16.36 0.36 -3.54
C VAL A 42 16.87 -1.07 -3.63
N ALA A 43 17.20 -1.67 -2.48
CA ALA A 43 17.45 -3.11 -2.40
C ALA A 43 16.35 -3.86 -3.17
N PRO A 44 16.69 -4.90 -3.95
CA PRO A 44 15.72 -5.54 -4.83
C PRO A 44 14.52 -5.98 -4.02
N ALA A 45 13.37 -5.38 -4.31
CA ALA A 45 12.11 -5.82 -3.74
C ALA A 45 12.00 -7.32 -4.05
N VAL A 46 11.84 -8.15 -3.01
CA VAL A 46 11.43 -9.54 -3.22
C VAL A 46 10.17 -9.48 -4.06
N ALA A 47 10.22 -10.05 -5.27
CA ALA A 47 9.08 -10.06 -6.18
C ALA A 47 7.96 -10.88 -5.52
N VAL A 48 7.07 -10.20 -4.79
CA VAL A 48 5.90 -10.83 -4.13
C VAL A 48 4.91 -11.31 -5.19
N LEU A 49 4.97 -10.73 -6.39
CA LEU A 49 4.24 -11.16 -7.57
C LEU A 49 5.24 -11.51 -8.66
N ALA A 50 5.16 -12.74 -9.18
CA ALA A 50 5.80 -13.05 -10.45
C ALA A 50 5.21 -12.14 -11.53
N PRO A 51 6.02 -11.58 -12.45
CA PRO A 51 5.46 -10.92 -13.62
C PRO A 51 4.55 -11.91 -14.33
N GLN A 52 3.25 -11.60 -14.36
CA GLN A 52 2.30 -12.30 -15.20
C GLN A 52 2.63 -11.86 -16.62
N GLY A 53 3.59 -12.54 -17.26
CA GLY A 53 3.86 -12.32 -18.67
C GLY A 53 2.61 -12.73 -19.45
N SER A 54 1.86 -11.75 -19.93
CA SER A 54 0.82 -12.02 -20.93
C SER A 54 1.44 -11.88 -22.32
N THR A 55 1.11 -12.82 -23.21
CA THR A 55 1.33 -12.65 -24.65
C THR A 55 0.16 -11.90 -25.31
N ASP A 56 -0.79 -11.42 -24.50
CA ASP A 56 -1.94 -10.68 -24.98
C ASP A 56 -1.49 -9.34 -25.59
N PRO A 57 -2.11 -8.92 -26.71
CA PRO A 57 -1.85 -7.61 -27.27
C PRO A 57 -2.09 -6.51 -26.23
N VAL A 58 -1.17 -5.53 -26.17
CA VAL A 58 -1.37 -4.32 -25.37
C VAL A 58 -2.71 -3.69 -25.78
N PRO A 59 -3.60 -3.34 -24.82
CA PRO A 59 -4.88 -2.73 -25.15
C PRO A 59 -4.72 -1.49 -26.04
N SER A 60 -5.44 -1.46 -27.15
CA SER A 60 -5.47 -0.26 -28.01
C SER A 60 -6.33 0.82 -27.38
N THR A 61 -6.00 2.09 -27.63
CA THR A 61 -6.78 3.25 -27.16
C THR A 61 -8.24 3.18 -27.64
N ALA A 62 -8.45 2.79 -28.90
CA ALA A 62 -9.78 2.57 -29.48
C ALA A 62 -10.53 1.40 -28.81
N GLY A 63 -9.81 0.33 -28.42
CA GLY A 63 -10.37 -0.78 -27.66
C GLY A 63 -10.85 -0.35 -26.27
N LEU A 64 -10.00 0.39 -25.54
CA LEU A 64 -10.33 0.94 -24.23
C LEU A 64 -11.52 1.90 -24.31
N ALA A 65 -11.53 2.83 -25.26
CA ALA A 65 -12.64 3.77 -25.42
C ALA A 65 -13.98 3.09 -25.72
N ARG A 66 -13.97 2.04 -26.54
CA ARG A 66 -15.17 1.25 -26.86
C ARG A 66 -15.74 0.52 -25.64
N VAL A 67 -14.89 0.06 -24.73
CA VAL A 67 -15.31 -0.68 -23.52
C VAL A 67 -15.68 0.28 -22.38
N LEU A 68 -14.81 1.26 -22.10
CA LEU A 68 -14.96 2.15 -20.94
C LEU A 68 -15.96 3.29 -21.20
N GLY A 69 -16.06 3.80 -22.42
CA GLY A 69 -16.91 4.94 -22.75
C GLY A 69 -18.39 4.74 -22.39
N PRO A 70 -19.03 3.59 -22.70
CA PRO A 70 -20.38 3.30 -22.23
C PRO A 70 -20.48 3.19 -20.71
N LEU A 71 -19.49 2.55 -20.06
CA LEU A 71 -19.48 2.33 -18.62
C LEU A 71 -19.40 3.64 -17.84
N MET A 72 -18.68 4.66 -18.34
CA MET A 72 -18.58 5.96 -17.67
C MET A 72 -19.90 6.73 -17.67
N ARG A 73 -20.88 6.33 -18.48
CA ARG A 73 -22.22 6.95 -18.54
C ARG A 73 -23.27 6.19 -17.73
N GLU A 74 -22.89 5.10 -17.07
CA GLU A 74 -23.82 4.33 -16.25
C GLU A 74 -24.36 5.17 -15.09
N PRO A 75 -25.69 5.34 -14.94
CA PRO A 75 -26.28 6.17 -13.89
C PRO A 75 -25.84 5.77 -12.47
N ALA A 76 -25.46 4.50 -12.28
CA ALA A 76 -24.95 3.98 -11.01
C ALA A 76 -23.65 4.66 -10.54
N LEU A 77 -22.87 5.26 -11.45
CA LEU A 77 -21.65 6.00 -11.10
C LEU A 77 -21.91 7.41 -10.57
N GLY A 78 -23.16 7.89 -10.64
CA GLY A 78 -23.55 9.22 -10.23
C GLY A 78 -23.09 10.31 -11.21
N GLY A 79 -23.27 11.58 -10.83
CA GLY A 79 -23.06 12.72 -11.72
C GLY A 79 -21.61 13.21 -11.86
N ARG A 80 -20.64 12.59 -11.17
CA ARG A 80 -19.24 13.01 -11.15
C ARG A 80 -18.31 11.81 -11.15
N VAL A 81 -17.87 11.40 -12.33
CA VAL A 81 -16.91 10.32 -12.56
C VAL A 81 -15.70 10.87 -13.32
N ALA A 82 -14.53 10.36 -12.97
CA ALA A 82 -13.30 10.60 -13.71
C ALA A 82 -12.51 9.29 -13.82
N ALA A 83 -11.81 9.10 -14.93
CA ALA A 83 -11.00 7.92 -15.18
C ALA A 83 -9.76 8.26 -16.00
N ALA A 84 -8.66 7.57 -15.69
CA ALA A 84 -7.43 7.62 -16.46
C ALA A 84 -6.84 6.21 -16.53
N VAL A 85 -6.40 5.80 -17.72
CA VAL A 85 -5.62 4.57 -17.93
C VAL A 85 -4.30 4.99 -18.54
N VAL A 86 -3.20 4.64 -17.89
CA VAL A 86 -1.85 5.04 -18.27
C VAL A 86 -0.98 3.80 -18.42
N ASP A 87 -0.14 3.79 -19.44
CA ASP A 87 0.95 2.82 -19.55
C ASP A 87 2.04 3.16 -18.52
N PRO A 88 2.29 2.31 -17.50
CA PRO A 88 3.24 2.62 -16.44
C PRO A 88 4.70 2.62 -16.89
N LEU A 89 5.05 1.98 -18.02
CA LEU A 89 6.42 1.94 -18.54
C LEU A 89 6.75 3.21 -19.32
N THR A 90 5.80 3.71 -20.11
CA THR A 90 6.01 4.87 -20.99
C THR A 90 5.41 6.18 -20.45
N GLY A 91 4.52 6.10 -19.46
CA GLY A 91 3.73 7.23 -18.96
C GLY A 91 2.63 7.69 -19.91
N ARG A 92 2.38 6.96 -21.01
CA ARG A 92 1.40 7.37 -22.03
C ARG A 92 -0.04 7.16 -21.56
N LEU A 93 -0.87 8.19 -21.67
CA LEU A 93 -2.31 8.09 -21.47
C LEU A 93 -2.94 7.24 -22.59
N LEU A 94 -3.62 6.17 -22.20
CA LEU A 94 -4.31 5.23 -23.09
C LEU A 94 -5.83 5.46 -23.12
N TYR A 95 -6.40 6.00 -22.04
CA TYR A 95 -7.80 6.44 -21.93
C TYR A 95 -7.90 7.54 -20.89
N GLY A 96 -8.77 8.52 -21.10
CA GLY A 96 -9.04 9.59 -20.15
C GLY A 96 -10.48 10.10 -20.26
N GLU A 97 -11.14 10.28 -19.11
CA GLU A 97 -12.42 10.95 -18.98
C GLU A 97 -12.40 11.83 -17.75
N ALA A 98 -12.55 13.15 -17.93
CA ALA A 98 -12.40 14.13 -16.87
C ALA A 98 -11.10 13.95 -16.04
N GLN A 99 -10.04 13.38 -16.65
CA GLN A 99 -8.84 12.93 -15.94
C GLN A 99 -8.11 14.05 -15.19
N ASP A 100 -8.21 15.29 -15.68
CA ASP A 100 -7.56 16.46 -15.08
C ASP A 100 -8.49 17.21 -14.09
N GLN A 101 -9.70 16.69 -13.84
CA GLN A 101 -10.64 17.30 -12.92
C GLN A 101 -10.31 16.90 -11.47
N PRO A 102 -10.19 17.86 -10.54
CA PRO A 102 -10.00 17.54 -9.13
C PRO A 102 -11.18 16.75 -8.55
N MET A 103 -10.86 15.63 -7.91
CA MET A 103 -11.81 14.73 -7.25
C MET A 103 -11.38 14.49 -5.81
N THR A 104 -12.34 14.25 -4.90
CA THR A 104 -12.05 13.85 -3.52
C THR A 104 -11.47 12.42 -3.53
N PRO A 105 -10.19 12.21 -3.16
CA PRO A 105 -9.51 10.93 -3.41
C PRO A 105 -9.91 9.79 -2.46
N ALA A 106 -10.71 10.03 -1.41
CA ALA A 106 -11.03 9.03 -0.38
C ALA A 106 -9.77 8.23 0.03
N SER A 107 -9.85 6.89 0.11
CA SER A 107 -8.69 6.06 0.46
C SER A 107 -7.62 5.95 -0.63
N SER A 108 -7.85 6.39 -1.88
CA SER A 108 -6.79 6.44 -2.90
C SER A 108 -5.68 7.42 -2.50
N ALA A 109 -5.96 8.38 -1.61
CA ALA A 109 -4.95 9.24 -0.98
C ALA A 109 -3.83 8.45 -0.27
N LYS A 110 -4.11 7.21 0.18
CA LYS A 110 -3.10 6.36 0.83
C LYS A 110 -1.93 6.01 -0.09
N VAL A 111 -2.12 6.00 -1.41
CA VAL A 111 -1.02 5.77 -2.37
C VAL A 111 0.03 6.88 -2.24
N LEU A 112 -0.41 8.14 -2.24
CA LEU A 112 0.47 9.30 -2.05
C LEU A 112 1.14 9.28 -0.68
N THR A 113 0.39 8.94 0.38
CA THR A 113 0.96 8.78 1.73
C THR A 113 2.02 7.68 1.79
N ALA A 114 1.78 6.53 1.17
CA ALA A 114 2.72 5.42 1.15
C ALA A 114 4.01 5.78 0.39
N VAL A 115 3.89 6.44 -0.77
CA VAL A 115 5.05 6.94 -1.51
C VAL A 115 5.84 7.94 -0.67
N ALA A 116 5.17 8.89 -0.03
CA ALA A 116 5.82 9.86 0.84
C ALA A 116 6.54 9.18 2.02
N ALA A 117 5.88 8.23 2.69
CA ALA A 117 6.47 7.48 3.79
C ALA A 117 7.73 6.71 3.34
N LEU A 118 7.67 5.98 2.22
CA LEU A 118 8.83 5.25 1.69
C LEU A 118 9.97 6.20 1.29
N ARG A 119 9.66 7.36 0.71
CA ARG A 119 10.66 8.36 0.30
C ARG A 119 11.34 9.03 1.49
N VAL A 120 10.60 9.29 2.57
CA VAL A 120 11.11 10.00 3.75
C VAL A 120 11.77 9.06 4.75
N LEU A 121 11.18 7.88 4.98
CA LEU A 121 11.62 6.94 6.01
C LEU A 121 12.54 5.84 5.47
N GLY A 122 12.42 5.49 4.19
CA GLY A 122 13.02 4.29 3.62
C GLY A 122 12.19 3.02 3.89
N PRO A 123 12.40 1.94 3.11
CA PRO A 123 11.65 0.69 3.25
C PRO A 123 11.98 -0.09 4.53
N ASP A 124 13.19 0.10 5.08
CA ASP A 124 13.69 -0.67 6.23
C ASP A 124 13.44 0.02 7.59
N ARG A 125 12.66 1.12 7.61
CA ARG A 125 12.42 1.88 8.83
C ARG A 125 11.65 1.04 9.86
N THR A 126 12.27 0.80 11.01
CA THR A 126 11.59 0.27 12.22
C THR A 126 11.16 1.39 13.15
N LEU A 127 10.08 1.21 13.91
CA LEU A 127 9.53 2.23 14.82
C LEU A 127 9.58 1.72 16.28
N PRO A 128 10.66 1.95 17.03
CA PRO A 128 10.88 1.26 18.31
C PRO A 128 10.01 1.82 19.44
N THR A 129 9.23 0.95 20.07
CA THR A 129 8.61 1.23 21.37
C THR A 129 9.56 0.81 22.50
N ARG A 130 9.78 1.69 23.49
CA ARG A 130 10.80 1.52 24.52
C ARG A 130 10.22 1.71 25.91
N VAL A 131 10.84 1.10 26.92
CA VAL A 131 10.65 1.47 28.32
C VAL A 131 11.90 2.19 28.80
N VAL A 132 11.72 3.36 29.42
CA VAL A 132 12.80 4.15 30.02
C VAL A 132 12.57 4.34 31.51
N GLN A 133 13.64 4.62 32.25
CA GLN A 133 13.55 4.96 33.67
C GLN A 133 12.76 6.27 33.85
N GLY A 134 11.83 6.27 34.79
CA GLY A 134 11.07 7.45 35.19
C GLY A 134 11.86 8.35 36.16
N PRO A 135 11.23 9.44 36.66
CA PRO A 135 11.87 10.38 37.58
C PRO A 135 12.41 9.75 38.87
N THR A 136 11.76 8.70 39.38
CA THR A 136 12.19 7.95 40.56
C THR A 136 12.61 6.54 40.19
N ARG A 137 13.39 5.89 41.07
CA ARG A 137 13.91 4.51 40.86
C ARG A 137 12.79 3.47 40.67
N ASP A 138 11.64 3.69 41.27
CA ASP A 138 10.45 2.84 41.20
C ASP A 138 9.45 3.26 40.12
N GLN A 139 9.84 4.13 39.17
CA GLN A 139 8.97 4.55 38.07
C GLN A 139 9.59 4.19 36.71
N ILE A 140 8.74 3.84 35.76
CA ILE A 140 9.11 3.61 34.36
C ILE A 140 8.15 4.34 33.43
N THR A 141 8.60 4.62 32.20
CA THR A 141 7.78 5.25 31.17
C THR A 141 7.84 4.44 29.89
N LEU A 142 6.67 4.10 29.34
CA LEU A 142 6.53 3.51 28.02
C LEU A 142 6.54 4.63 26.96
N VAL A 143 7.53 4.63 26.10
CA VAL A 143 7.70 5.59 25.00
C VAL A 143 7.32 4.90 23.70
N GLY A 144 6.16 5.28 23.13
CA GLY A 144 5.67 4.77 21.86
C GLY A 144 6.49 5.29 20.68
N GLY A 145 7.02 4.38 19.86
CA GLY A 145 7.76 4.72 18.65
C GLY A 145 6.87 4.96 17.42
N GLY A 146 5.57 4.71 17.54
CA GLY A 146 4.61 4.78 16.44
C GLY A 146 4.43 3.48 15.65
N ASP A 147 4.89 2.34 16.17
CA ASP A 147 4.68 1.02 15.54
C ASP A 147 3.18 0.69 15.41
N PRO A 148 2.60 0.69 14.19
CA PRO A 148 1.19 0.39 13.99
C PRO A 148 0.89 -1.11 14.10
N SER A 149 1.91 -1.95 14.24
CA SER A 149 1.79 -3.42 14.36
C SER A 149 1.91 -3.93 15.80
N LEU A 150 2.31 -3.09 16.75
CA LEU A 150 2.48 -3.48 18.16
C LEU A 150 1.17 -4.05 18.73
N THR A 151 1.24 -5.25 19.32
CA THR A 151 0.06 -5.95 19.82
C THR A 151 0.19 -6.46 21.26
N ALA A 152 -0.93 -6.57 21.97
CA ALA A 152 -1.03 -7.29 23.24
C ALA A 152 -1.53 -8.73 23.06
N GLN A 153 -1.97 -9.09 21.85
CA GLN A 153 -2.59 -10.39 21.57
C GLN A 153 -1.55 -11.53 21.53
N PRO A 154 -2.00 -12.80 21.61
CA PRO A 154 -1.15 -13.95 21.29
C PRO A 154 -0.52 -13.81 19.91
N LYS A 155 0.64 -14.46 19.70
CA LYS A 155 1.34 -14.42 18.42
C LYS A 155 0.43 -15.01 17.33
N PRO A 156 0.05 -14.24 16.30
CA PRO A 156 -0.79 -14.76 15.22
C PRO A 156 0.02 -15.69 14.32
N GLU A 157 -0.63 -16.70 13.76
CA GLU A 157 -0.10 -17.45 12.62
C GLU A 157 -0.29 -16.59 11.37
N THR A 158 0.80 -16.02 10.85
CA THR A 158 0.76 -15.09 9.71
C THR A 158 1.94 -15.34 8.77
N PRO A 159 1.74 -15.23 7.44
CA PRO A 159 2.83 -15.24 6.47
C PRO A 159 3.66 -13.95 6.49
N TYR A 160 3.21 -12.92 7.23
CA TYR A 160 3.95 -11.67 7.44
C TYR A 160 4.90 -11.82 8.65
N PRO A 161 6.00 -11.03 8.74
CA PRO A 161 6.80 -10.97 9.95
C PRO A 161 5.93 -10.80 11.22
N ALA A 162 6.24 -11.57 12.25
CA ALA A 162 5.46 -11.54 13.48
C ALA A 162 5.53 -10.15 14.13
N PRO A 163 4.39 -9.59 14.58
CA PRO A 163 4.36 -8.28 15.21
C PRO A 163 5.15 -8.27 16.53
N ALA A 164 5.71 -7.11 16.88
CA ALA A 164 6.24 -6.89 18.21
C ALA A 164 5.11 -6.96 19.25
N ARG A 165 5.42 -7.44 20.47
CA ARG A 165 4.41 -7.71 21.50
C ARG A 165 4.69 -6.99 22.80
N LEU A 166 3.65 -6.38 23.38
CA LEU A 166 3.71 -5.73 24.69
C LEU A 166 4.08 -6.69 25.83
N PRO A 167 3.56 -7.93 25.91
CA PRO A 167 4.00 -8.90 26.91
C PRO A 167 5.50 -9.22 26.86
N ASP A 168 6.07 -9.29 25.67
CA ASP A 168 7.50 -9.59 25.50
C ASP A 168 8.36 -8.40 25.98
N LEU A 169 7.94 -7.17 25.68
CA LEU A 169 8.57 -5.95 26.20
C LEU A 169 8.45 -5.86 27.73
N ALA A 170 7.30 -6.21 28.30
CA ALA A 170 7.07 -6.21 29.74
C ALA A 170 7.96 -7.24 30.46
N ALA A 171 8.07 -8.46 29.92
CA ALA A 171 8.92 -9.50 30.46
C ALA A 171 10.41 -9.09 30.44
N ALA A 172 10.88 -8.54 29.31
CA ALA A 172 12.24 -8.04 29.19
C ALA A 172 12.52 -6.89 30.17
N THR A 173 11.57 -5.96 30.33
CA THR A 173 11.65 -4.84 31.28
C THR A 173 11.75 -5.34 32.72
N ALA A 174 10.88 -6.27 33.12
CA ALA A 174 10.87 -6.83 34.46
C ALA A 174 12.16 -7.58 34.79
N ALA A 175 12.76 -8.29 33.83
CA ALA A 175 14.07 -8.92 34.00
C ALA A 175 15.16 -7.88 34.30
N ARG A 176 15.23 -6.80 33.50
CA ARG A 176 16.20 -5.71 33.70
C ARG A 176 16.03 -4.97 35.03
N LEU A 177 14.79 -4.72 35.46
CA LEU A 177 14.52 -4.09 36.75
C LEU A 177 14.98 -4.96 37.93
N ARG A 178 14.77 -6.28 37.85
CA ARG A 178 15.24 -7.22 38.88
C ARG A 178 16.77 -7.27 38.95
N GLU A 179 17.46 -7.29 37.81
CA GLU A 179 18.93 -7.17 37.74
C GLU A 179 19.41 -5.86 38.41
N ALA A 180 18.64 -4.78 38.26
CA ALA A 180 18.91 -3.50 38.89
C ALA A 180 18.45 -3.40 40.36
N GLY A 181 17.93 -4.47 40.97
CA GLY A 181 17.47 -4.51 42.36
C GLY A 181 16.16 -3.74 42.60
N VAL A 182 15.30 -3.63 41.59
CA VAL A 182 13.95 -3.03 41.67
C VAL A 182 12.93 -4.17 41.51
N SER A 183 12.18 -4.44 42.58
CA SER A 183 11.18 -5.53 42.62
C SER A 183 9.75 -5.06 42.35
N ALA A 184 9.50 -3.74 42.40
CA ALA A 184 8.20 -3.13 42.15
C ALA A 184 8.38 -1.77 41.47
N VAL A 185 7.42 -1.42 40.61
CA VAL A 185 7.28 -0.09 40.01
C VAL A 185 5.88 0.44 40.31
N ARG A 186 5.74 1.75 40.47
CA ARG A 186 4.47 2.46 40.73
C ARG A 186 3.89 3.08 39.47
#